data_AF-A0A1G2LA78-F1
#
_entry.id   AF-A0A1G2LA78-F1
#
_cell.length_a   1.000
_cell.length_b   1.000
_cell.length_c   1.000
_cell.angle_alpha   90.00
_cell.angle_beta   90.00
_cell.angle_gamma   90.00
#
_symmetry.space_group_name_H-M   'P 1'
#
loop_
_entity.id
_entity.type
_entity.pdbx_description
1 polymer ?
#
loop_
_entity_poly.entity_id
_entity_poly.type
_entity_poly.pdbx_seq_one_letter_code
_entity_poly.pdbx_strand_id
1 'polypeptide(L)'
;MFEIFKKAGYDVRYRVCTFHWSDVKLPAEVQKIPHEDECTHSYLEVMIGNERVIVDATWDEGLKEIFDVNEWDGKSNTKVAVPIRECFSPEKSAEIMQKDTTETALQEDLQKNGEFYKGFNGWLVEIRIKLPRVSE
;
A
#
# COMPACT_ATOMS: atom_id res chain seq x y z
N MET A 1 1.05 -6.64 -9.95
CA MET A 1 0.08 -5.74 -10.62
C MET A 1 0.72 -4.92 -11.74
N PHE A 2 1.80 -4.17 -11.47
CA PHE A 2 2.53 -3.38 -12.48
C PHE A 2 2.86 -4.16 -13.78
N GLU A 3 3.53 -5.30 -13.65
CA GLU A 3 3.90 -6.14 -14.80
C GLU A 3 2.69 -6.70 -15.57
N ILE A 4 1.54 -6.86 -14.92
CA ILE A 4 0.31 -7.34 -15.57
C ILE A 4 -0.21 -6.26 -16.51
N PHE A 5 -0.35 -5.02 -16.03
CA PHE A 5 -0.76 -3.88 -16.86
C PHE A 5 0.21 -3.63 -18.02
N LYS A 6 1.51 -3.66 -17.73
CA LYS A 6 2.54 -3.49 -18.74
C LYS A 6 2.47 -4.55 -19.84
N LYS A 7 2.31 -5.83 -19.47
CA LYS A 7 2.13 -6.94 -20.43
C LYS A 7 0.83 -6.84 -21.23
N ALA A 8 -0.22 -6.26 -20.64
CA ALA A 8 -1.47 -5.98 -21.31
C ALA A 8 -1.43 -4.74 -22.21
N GLY A 9 -0.28 -4.05 -22.31
CA GLY A 9 -0.07 -2.91 -23.22
C GLY A 9 -0.44 -1.55 -22.66
N TYR A 10 -0.70 -1.46 -21.35
CA TYR A 10 -1.00 -0.18 -20.69
C TYR A 10 0.29 0.59 -20.38
N ASP A 11 0.26 1.92 -20.55
CA ASP A 11 1.24 2.83 -19.96
C ASP A 11 0.96 2.92 -18.46
N VAL A 12 1.86 2.34 -17.66
CA VAL A 12 1.75 2.23 -16.21
C VAL A 12 3.06 2.69 -15.55
N ARG A 13 2.92 3.43 -14.45
CA ARG A 13 4.04 3.87 -13.61
C ARG A 13 3.71 3.72 -12.13
N TYR A 14 4.74 3.64 -11.30
CA TYR A 14 4.58 3.80 -9.86
C TYR A 14 4.41 5.28 -9.50
N ARG A 15 3.63 5.52 -8.45
CA ARG A 15 3.57 6.77 -7.70
C ARG A 15 3.86 6.43 -6.24
N VAL A 16 4.69 7.24 -5.59
CA VAL A 16 4.98 7.12 -4.17
C VAL A 16 4.43 8.32 -3.42
N CYS A 17 3.83 8.08 -2.27
CA CYS A 17 3.41 9.08 -1.31
C CYS A 17 3.98 8.78 0.09
N THR A 18 3.92 9.76 0.98
CA THR A 18 4.18 9.57 2.40
C THR A 18 2.88 9.50 3.19
N PHE A 19 2.92 8.79 4.31
CA PHE A 19 1.86 8.71 5.30
C PHE A 19 2.48 8.50 6.69
N HIS A 20 1.66 8.65 7.74
CA HIS A 20 2.07 8.24 9.08
C HIS A 20 1.28 7.01 9.52
N TRP A 21 1.95 6.05 10.17
CA TRP A 21 1.30 4.89 10.77
C TRP A 21 0.29 5.27 11.85
N SER A 22 0.54 6.37 12.58
CA SER A 22 -0.37 6.95 13.57
C SER A 22 -1.71 7.43 12.98
N ASP A 23 -1.77 7.72 11.68
CA ASP A 23 -3.01 8.08 10.99
C ASP A 23 -3.80 6.85 10.50
N VAL A 24 -3.18 5.67 10.49
CA VAL A 24 -3.80 4.41 10.09
C VAL A 24 -4.57 3.83 11.29
N LYS A 25 -5.78 3.35 11.05
CA LYS A 25 -6.66 2.75 12.07
C LYS A 25 -6.15 1.36 12.51
N LEU A 26 -5.06 1.35 13.26
CA LEU A 26 -4.44 0.18 13.84
C LEU A 26 -4.90 -0.02 15.30
N PRO A 27 -4.89 -1.27 15.80
CA PRO A 27 -5.23 -1.53 17.19
C PRO A 27 -4.09 -1.04 18.11
N ALA A 28 -4.43 -0.69 19.34
CA ALA A 28 -3.50 -0.04 20.27
C ALA A 28 -2.27 -0.92 20.60
N GLU A 29 -2.43 -2.24 20.60
CA GLU A 29 -1.33 -3.18 20.81
C GLU A 29 -0.30 -3.17 19.67
N VAL A 30 -0.74 -2.97 18.42
CA VAL A 30 0.15 -2.88 17.25
C VAL A 30 0.81 -1.50 17.21
N GLN A 31 0.05 -0.42 17.45
CA GLN A 31 0.59 0.95 17.44
C GLN A 31 1.69 1.18 18.49
N LYS A 32 1.69 0.42 19.59
CA LYS A 32 2.70 0.53 20.66
C LYS A 32 4.04 -0.13 20.31
N ILE A 33 4.10 -0.97 19.28
CA ILE A 33 5.36 -1.60 18.89
C ILE A 33 6.26 -0.51 18.30
N PRO A 34 7.52 -0.36 18.74
CA PRO A 34 8.42 0.67 18.21
C PRO A 34 8.59 0.57 16.68
N HIS A 35 8.45 1.70 15.99
CA HIS A 35 8.62 1.86 14.54
C HIS A 35 8.85 3.33 14.19
N GLU A 36 9.31 3.59 12.97
CA GLU A 36 9.27 4.92 12.36
C GLU A 36 7.82 5.25 11.96
N ASP A 37 7.28 6.35 12.48
CA ASP A 37 5.89 6.74 12.20
C ASP A 37 5.71 7.18 10.75
N GLU A 38 6.64 7.96 10.21
CA GLU A 38 6.66 8.37 8.81
C GLU A 38 7.11 7.21 7.91
N CYS A 39 6.29 6.90 6.91
CA CYS A 39 6.53 5.80 5.98
C CYS A 39 6.09 6.18 4.55
N THR A 40 6.56 5.43 3.56
CA THR A 40 6.16 5.58 2.16
C THR A 40 5.14 4.51 1.77
N HIS A 41 4.19 4.89 0.93
CA HIS A 41 3.29 3.96 0.27
C HIS A 41 3.38 4.12 -1.24
N SER A 42 3.23 3.01 -1.97
CA SER A 42 3.28 3.02 -3.43
C SER A 42 1.98 2.47 -4.03
N TYR A 43 1.53 3.14 -5.08
CA TYR A 43 0.39 2.73 -5.89
C TYR A 43 0.71 2.92 -7.38
N LEU A 44 -0.20 2.50 -8.25
CA LEU A 44 -0.03 2.60 -9.69
C LEU A 44 -0.81 3.78 -10.26
N GLU A 45 -0.21 4.42 -11.26
CA GLU A 45 -0.93 5.28 -12.18
C GLU A 45 -0.93 4.62 -13.55
N VAL A 46 -2.13 4.34 -14.08
CA VAL A 46 -2.35 3.62 -15.34
C VAL A 46 -3.02 4.57 -16.33
N MET A 47 -2.57 4.59 -17.60
CA MET A 47 -3.30 5.28 -18.65
C MET A 47 -4.47 4.43 -19.15
N ILE A 48 -5.69 4.95 -19.02
CA ILE A 48 -6.89 4.34 -19.56
C ILE A 48 -7.59 5.34 -20.47
N GLY A 49 -7.66 5.02 -21.76
CA GLY A 49 -8.04 6.00 -22.78
C GLY A 49 -7.07 7.18 -22.78
N ASN A 50 -7.58 8.37 -22.48
CA ASN A 50 -6.80 9.62 -22.43
C ASN A 50 -6.59 10.15 -21.01
N GLU A 51 -6.92 9.35 -19.98
CA GLU A 51 -6.79 9.75 -18.58
C GLU A 51 -5.80 8.87 -17.80
N ARG A 52 -5.07 9.52 -16.90
CA ARG A 52 -4.19 8.84 -15.94
C ARG A 52 -5.00 8.54 -14.68
N VAL A 53 -5.21 7.27 -14.38
CA VAL A 53 -6.03 6.83 -13.24
C VAL A 53 -5.18 6.17 -12.16
N ILE A 54 -5.55 6.43 -10.92
CA ILE A 54 -4.96 5.82 -9.72
C ILE A 54 -5.52 4.41 -9.56
N VAL A 55 -4.64 3.44 -9.36
CA VAL A 55 -4.96 2.05 -9.06
C VAL A 55 -4.13 1.60 -7.87
N ASP A 56 -4.83 1.37 -6.76
CA ASP A 56 -4.27 0.89 -5.50
C ASP A 56 -5.12 -0.28 -4.99
N ALA A 57 -4.50 -1.46 -4.94
CA ALA A 57 -5.14 -2.71 -4.52
C ALA A 57 -4.42 -3.33 -3.32
N THR A 58 -4.00 -2.47 -2.38
CA THR A 58 -3.24 -2.88 -1.19
C THR A 58 -4.04 -3.78 -0.25
N TRP A 59 -5.30 -3.42 0.01
CA TRP A 59 -6.16 -4.13 0.95
C TRP A 59 -7.01 -5.18 0.23
N ASP A 60 -7.13 -6.36 0.83
CA ASP A 60 -8.02 -7.42 0.37
C ASP A 60 -9.39 -7.35 1.06
N GLU A 61 -10.39 -7.96 0.43
CA GLU A 61 -11.79 -8.02 0.87
C GLU A 61 -11.96 -8.44 2.34
N GLY A 62 -11.07 -9.29 2.86
CA GLY A 62 -11.08 -9.72 4.27
C GLY A 62 -10.81 -8.59 5.28
N LEU A 63 -10.46 -7.39 4.82
CA LEU A 63 -10.12 -6.25 5.67
C LEU A 63 -11.08 -5.05 5.51
N LYS A 64 -12.16 -5.19 4.74
CA LYS A 64 -13.07 -4.08 4.38
C LYS A 64 -13.75 -3.39 5.57
N GLU A 65 -13.90 -4.08 6.69
CA GLU A 65 -14.49 -3.51 7.91
C GLU A 65 -13.54 -2.52 8.62
N ILE A 66 -12.27 -2.49 8.20
CA ILE A 66 -11.19 -1.75 8.87
C ILE A 66 -10.55 -0.75 7.92
N PHE A 67 -10.31 -1.16 6.68
CA PHE A 67 -9.68 -0.35 5.65
C PHE A 67 -10.60 -0.09 4.46
N ASP A 68 -10.29 0.97 3.73
CA ASP A 68 -10.91 1.27 2.44
C ASP A 68 -10.42 0.26 1.39
N VAL A 69 -11.11 -0.89 1.30
CA VAL A 69 -10.88 -1.87 0.23
C VAL A 69 -11.51 -1.36 -1.06
N ASN A 70 -10.71 -1.31 -2.12
CA ASN A 70 -11.16 -0.83 -3.42
C ASN A 70 -11.74 -1.97 -4.26
N GLU A 71 -12.97 -1.78 -4.75
CA GLU A 71 -13.45 -2.45 -5.95
C GLU A 71 -13.17 -1.55 -7.16
N TRP A 72 -12.64 -2.13 -8.25
CA TRP A 72 -12.24 -1.35 -9.42
C TRP A 72 -13.04 -1.73 -10.66
N ASP A 73 -13.66 -0.74 -11.29
CA ASP A 73 -14.45 -0.87 -12.52
C ASP A 73 -13.59 -1.00 -13.79
N GLY A 74 -12.26 -0.96 -13.65
CA GLY A 74 -11.30 -1.01 -14.75
C GLY A 74 -11.17 0.31 -15.52
N LYS A 75 -11.74 1.42 -15.03
CA LYS A 75 -11.79 2.71 -15.75
C LYS A 75 -11.55 3.92 -14.87
N SER A 76 -12.04 3.92 -13.65
CA SER A 76 -12.06 5.09 -12.76
C SER A 76 -10.89 5.05 -11.78
N ASN A 77 -10.67 6.14 -11.04
CA ASN A 77 -9.69 6.14 -9.95
C ASN A 77 -10.16 5.23 -8.81
N THR A 78 -9.24 4.50 -8.20
CA THR A 78 -9.43 3.93 -6.85
C THR A 78 -9.01 4.94 -5.78
N LYS A 79 -9.34 4.68 -4.52
CA LYS A 79 -8.74 5.42 -3.39
C LYS A 79 -7.33 4.92 -3.14
N VAL A 80 -6.48 5.76 -2.52
CA VAL A 80 -5.18 5.33 -2.00
C VAL A 80 -5.37 4.67 -0.64
N ALA A 81 -4.63 3.59 -0.38
CA ALA A 81 -4.80 2.71 0.77
C ALA A 81 -4.55 3.37 2.13
N VAL A 82 -3.78 4.47 2.14
CA VAL A 82 -3.33 5.19 3.33
C VAL A 82 -3.69 6.68 3.25
N PRO A 83 -3.84 7.37 4.40
CA PRO A 83 -3.99 8.83 4.43
C PRO A 83 -2.73 9.53 3.92
N ILE A 84 -2.81 10.14 2.74
CA ILE A 84 -1.67 10.79 2.10
C ILE A 84 -1.28 12.07 2.86
N ARG A 85 0.02 12.22 3.14
CA ARG A 85 0.64 13.46 3.62
C ARG A 85 1.26 14.25 2.48
N GLU A 86 2.09 13.61 1.67
CA GLU A 86 2.71 14.19 0.47
C GLU A 86 2.72 13.18 -0.68
N CYS A 87 2.54 13.64 -1.92
CA CYS A 87 2.73 12.83 -3.12
C CYS A 87 3.98 13.30 -3.88
N PHE A 88 4.90 12.38 -4.16
CA PHE A 88 6.14 12.70 -4.88
C PHE A 88 5.92 12.81 -6.40
N SER A 89 6.80 13.53 -7.09
CA SER A 89 6.82 13.60 -8.56
C SER A 89 7.10 12.22 -9.20
N PRO A 90 6.79 12.02 -10.50
CA PRO A 90 6.98 10.69 -11.14
C PRO A 90 8.43 10.25 -11.11
N GLU A 91 9.34 11.20 -11.33
CA GLU A 91 10.79 11.00 -11.34
C GLU A 91 11.27 10.61 -9.94
N LYS A 92 10.81 11.34 -8.91
CA LYS A 92 11.17 11.03 -7.53
C LYS A 92 10.59 9.69 -7.05
N SER A 93 9.36 9.37 -7.46
CA SER A 93 8.72 8.08 -7.19
C SER A 93 9.53 6.94 -7.80
N ALA A 94 10.00 7.08 -9.04
CA ALA A 94 10.83 6.08 -9.70
C ALA A 94 12.20 5.92 -9.02
N GLU A 95 12.81 7.00 -8.54
CA GLU A 95 14.05 6.97 -7.76
C GLU A 95 13.88 6.20 -6.44
N ILE A 96 12.80 6.50 -5.68
CA ILE A 96 12.49 5.83 -4.41
C ILE A 96 12.28 4.33 -4.66
N MET A 97 11.46 3.96 -5.63
CA MET A 97 11.21 2.54 -5.96
C MET A 97 12.49 1.80 -6.35
N GLN A 98 13.47 2.47 -6.97
CA GLN A 98 14.77 1.83 -7.27
C GLN A 98 15.62 1.68 -6.01
N LYS A 99 15.69 2.71 -5.17
CA LYS A 99 16.50 2.71 -3.94
C LYS A 99 16.00 1.71 -2.91
N ASP A 100 14.69 1.66 -2.69
CA ASP A 100 14.07 0.85 -1.64
C ASP A 100 14.10 -0.66 -1.97
N THR A 101 14.41 -1.02 -3.22
CA THR A 101 14.62 -2.42 -3.64
C THR A 101 16.03 -2.94 -3.41
N THR A 102 16.93 -2.12 -2.86
CA THR A 102 18.29 -2.57 -2.52
C THR A 102 18.30 -3.39 -1.23
N GLU A 103 19.16 -4.42 -1.18
CA GLU A 103 19.28 -5.27 0.01
C GLU A 103 19.62 -4.46 1.27
N THR A 104 20.52 -3.47 1.15
CA THR A 104 20.90 -2.61 2.28
C THR A 104 19.72 -1.82 2.83
N ALA A 105 18.93 -1.18 1.96
CA ALA A 105 17.75 -0.42 2.38
C ALA A 105 16.71 -1.32 3.06
N LEU A 106 16.49 -2.53 2.52
CA LEU A 106 15.59 -3.52 3.10
C LEU A 106 16.05 -3.96 4.49
N GLN A 107 17.35 -4.24 4.68
CA GLN A 107 17.88 -4.64 5.98
C GLN A 107 17.80 -3.52 7.01
N GLU A 108 18.08 -2.28 6.62
CA GLU A 108 17.95 -1.11 7.49
C GLU A 108 16.50 -0.89 7.93
N ASP A 109 15.54 -1.01 7.00
CA ASP A 109 14.11 -0.90 7.31
C ASP A 109 13.64 -2.03 8.24
N LEU A 110 14.01 -3.28 7.95
CA LEU A 110 13.67 -4.41 8.81
C LEU A 110 14.28 -4.32 10.20
N GLN A 111 15.48 -3.75 10.34
CA GLN A 111 16.10 -3.55 11.66
C GLN A 111 15.30 -2.57 12.52
N LYS A 112 14.70 -1.54 11.90
CA LYS A 112 13.94 -0.51 12.61
C LYS A 112 12.49 -0.90 12.84
N ASN A 113 11.86 -1.48 11.82
CA ASN A 113 10.41 -1.64 11.71
C ASN A 113 9.96 -3.12 11.72
N GLY A 114 10.89 -4.08 11.73
CA GLY A 114 10.59 -5.50 11.57
C GLY A 114 9.66 -6.09 12.62
N GLU A 115 9.83 -5.73 13.90
CA GLU A 115 8.93 -6.19 14.97
C GLU A 115 7.51 -5.59 14.81
N PHE A 116 7.43 -4.33 14.38
CA PHE A 116 6.15 -3.71 14.05
C PHE A 116 5.46 -4.40 12.88
N TYR A 117 6.18 -4.66 11.78
CA TYR A 117 5.63 -5.39 10.63
C TYR A 117 5.16 -6.79 11.00
N LYS A 118 5.89 -7.48 11.88
CA LYS A 118 5.48 -8.79 12.38
C LYS A 118 4.19 -8.71 13.20
N GLY A 119 4.08 -7.74 14.10
CA GLY A 119 2.86 -7.52 14.89
C GLY A 119 1.67 -7.11 14.02
N PHE A 120 1.88 -6.18 13.10
CA PHE A 120 0.89 -5.73 12.14
C PHE A 120 0.38 -6.89 11.27
N ASN A 121 1.28 -7.66 10.66
CA ASN A 121 0.91 -8.83 9.85
C ASN A 121 0.19 -9.91 10.66
N GLY A 122 0.61 -10.14 11.91
CA GLY A 122 -0.08 -11.05 12.83
C GLY A 122 -1.53 -10.62 13.08
N TRP A 123 -1.74 -9.35 13.36
CA TRP A 123 -3.09 -8.79 13.52
C TRP A 123 -3.94 -8.90 12.26
N LEU A 124 -3.38 -8.62 11.07
CA LEU A 124 -4.11 -8.81 9.80
C LEU A 124 -4.56 -10.26 9.60
N VAL A 125 -3.73 -11.24 9.98
CA VAL A 125 -4.10 -12.67 9.93
C VAL A 125 -5.26 -12.97 10.88
N GLU A 126 -5.23 -12.43 12.10
CA GLU A 126 -6.33 -12.64 13.05
C GLU A 126 -7.67 -12.11 12.54
N ILE A 127 -7.68 -10.93 11.91
CA ILE A 127 -8.90 -10.35 11.34
C ILE A 127 -9.47 -11.26 10.25
N ARG A 128 -8.62 -11.72 9.33
CA ARG A 128 -9.02 -12.61 8.24
C ARG A 128 -9.55 -13.97 8.72
N ILE A 129 -9.16 -14.42 9.92
CA ILE A 129 -9.69 -15.64 10.55
C ILE A 129 -11.01 -15.36 11.29
N LYS A 130 -11.10 -14.23 11.99
CA LYS A 130 -12.25 -13.87 12.84
C LYS A 130 -13.47 -13.44 12.03
N LEU A 131 -13.29 -12.86 10.85
CA LEU A 131 -14.38 -12.50 9.97
C LEU A 131 -14.85 -13.75 9.22
N PRO A 132 -16.14 -14.14 9.34
CA PRO A 132 -16.67 -15.24 8.55
C PRO A 132 -16.46 -14.92 7.08
N ARG A 133 -15.88 -15.88 6.32
CA ARG A 133 -15.91 -15.80 4.86
C ARG A 133 -17.38 -15.68 4.48
N VAL A 134 -17.80 -14.51 3.99
CA VAL A 134 -19.08 -14.41 3.31
C VAL A 134 -18.92 -15.25 2.06
N SER A 135 -19.47 -16.47 2.12
CA SER A 135 -19.61 -17.32 0.96
C SER A 135 -20.54 -16.62 -0.02
N GLU A 136 -20.01 -16.25 -1.18
CA GLU A 136 -20.83 -15.99 -2.38
C GLU A 136 -21.56 -17.25 -2.83
#